data_AF-A0A6G1KV58-F1
#
_entry.id   AF-A0A6G1KV58-F1
#
_cell.length_a   1.000
_cell.length_b   1.000
_cell.length_c   1.000
_cell.angle_alpha   90.00
_cell.angle_beta   90.00
_cell.angle_gamma   90.00
#
_symmetry.space_group_name_H-M   'P 1'
#
loop_
_entity.id
_entity.type
_entity.pdbx_description
1 polymer ?
#
loop_
_entity_poly.entity_id
_entity_poly.type
_entity_poly.pdbx_seq_one_letter_code
_entity_poly.pdbx_strand_id
1 'polypeptide(L)'
;PLLHKTGCTRHFCQSARMIKTGDGEPRVGRTKTVPAIKDEANDFLRQLRQADVITSDHQLACRSADVLREIESNIVEVQASTSRSPAVQTARPWHQSYEELQHGVRLAWLHAPKCIMRSEYQSLRLFDLRHVESSVEMGKSLLEGLTEAFNHGDIIPSV
;
A
#
# COMPACT_ATOMS: atom_id res chain seq x y z
N PRO A 1 -10.12 11.01 -2.85
CA PRO A 1 -8.72 10.57 -3.00
C PRO A 1 -7.76 11.56 -2.34
N LEU A 2 -7.04 11.08 -1.33
CA LEU A 2 -5.92 11.78 -0.74
C LEU A 2 -4.78 11.84 -1.76
N LEU A 3 -4.43 13.05 -2.21
CA LEU A 3 -3.43 13.24 -3.25
C LEU A 3 -2.02 13.32 -2.66
N HIS A 4 -1.10 12.58 -3.27
CA HIS A 4 0.31 12.63 -2.91
C HIS A 4 0.97 13.88 -3.47
N LYS A 5 1.92 14.45 -2.71
CA LYS A 5 2.69 15.61 -3.13
C LYS A 5 3.58 15.24 -4.33
N THR A 6 3.68 16.13 -5.31
CA THR A 6 4.53 15.94 -6.49
C THR A 6 6.01 16.23 -6.22
N GLY A 7 6.35 16.80 -5.06
CA GLY A 7 7.69 17.30 -4.72
C GLY A 7 8.01 18.69 -5.29
N CYS A 8 7.28 19.15 -6.31
CA CYS A 8 7.45 20.49 -6.87
C CYS A 8 6.88 21.56 -5.93
N THR A 9 7.47 22.75 -5.95
CA THR A 9 6.95 23.94 -5.28
C THR A 9 6.67 25.03 -6.31
N ARG A 10 6.01 26.13 -5.89
CA ARG A 10 5.79 27.30 -6.76
C ARG A 10 7.09 27.90 -7.33
N HIS A 11 8.22 27.65 -6.66
CA HIS A 11 9.52 28.23 -6.99
C HIS A 11 10.48 27.23 -7.64
N PHE A 12 10.19 25.93 -7.57
CA PHE A 12 11.13 24.91 -8.04
C PHE A 12 10.44 23.65 -8.54
N CYS A 13 10.78 23.26 -9.77
CA CYS A 13 10.31 22.04 -10.41
C CYS A 13 11.29 20.89 -10.14
N GLN A 14 10.79 19.80 -9.55
CA GLN A 14 11.55 18.57 -9.31
C GLN A 14 11.29 17.47 -10.33
N SER A 15 10.54 17.74 -11.41
CA SER A 15 10.06 16.70 -12.33
C SER A 15 11.17 15.91 -13.02
N ALA A 16 12.32 16.54 -13.29
CA ALA A 16 13.47 15.89 -13.93
C ALA A 16 14.36 15.09 -12.95
N ARG A 17 14.07 15.13 -11.64
CA ARG A 17 14.86 14.37 -10.66
C ARG A 17 14.45 12.91 -10.68
N MET A 18 15.44 12.03 -10.76
CA MET A 18 15.25 10.58 -10.66
C MET A 18 14.61 10.18 -9.33
N ILE A 19 15.03 10.83 -8.24
CA ILE A 19 14.47 10.68 -6.89
C ILE A 19 14.10 12.07 -6.37
N LYS A 20 12.84 12.27 -5.98
CA LYS A 20 12.35 13.56 -5.50
C LYS A 20 12.70 13.76 -4.03
N THR A 21 13.09 14.98 -3.64
CA THR A 21 13.45 15.27 -2.25
C THR A 21 12.25 15.64 -1.40
N GLY A 22 12.40 15.57 -0.07
CA GLY A 22 11.33 15.88 0.88
C GLY A 22 10.22 14.82 0.86
N ASP A 23 8.97 15.27 0.73
CA ASP A 23 7.78 14.42 0.66
C ASP A 23 7.37 14.08 -0.80
N GLY A 24 8.22 14.37 -1.78
CA GLY A 24 7.89 14.25 -3.20
C GLY A 24 7.81 12.81 -3.72
N GLU A 25 8.44 11.86 -3.04
CA GLU A 25 8.28 10.42 -3.26
C GLU A 25 8.08 9.75 -1.89
N PRO A 26 6.96 9.03 -1.68
CA PRO A 26 6.71 8.34 -0.43
C PRO A 26 7.76 7.26 -0.20
N ARG A 27 8.40 7.28 0.97
CA ARG A 27 9.34 6.23 1.38
C ARG A 27 8.61 5.19 2.22
N VAL A 28 8.76 3.93 1.85
CA VAL A 28 8.31 2.79 2.67
C VAL A 28 9.04 2.78 4.01
N GLY A 29 8.40 2.25 5.06
CA GLY A 29 8.99 2.09 6.38
C GLY A 29 9.01 3.33 7.27
N ARG A 30 8.40 4.46 6.84
CA ARG A 30 8.20 5.62 7.73
C ARG A 30 6.96 5.45 8.60
N THR A 31 7.11 5.77 9.88
CA THR A 31 6.02 5.81 10.85
C THR A 31 5.04 6.93 10.53
N LYS A 32 3.75 6.60 10.41
CA LYS A 32 2.65 7.56 10.21
C LYS A 32 1.90 7.77 11.51
N THR A 33 1.32 8.96 11.69
CA THR A 33 0.47 9.27 12.83
C THR A 33 -0.87 8.52 12.71
N VAL A 34 -1.47 8.18 13.85
CA VAL A 34 -2.78 7.48 13.87
C VAL A 34 -3.86 8.19 13.04
N PRO A 35 -4.04 9.53 13.11
CA PRO A 35 -5.02 10.22 12.28
C PRO A 35 -4.77 10.03 10.77
N ALA A 36 -3.51 10.13 10.34
CA ALA A 36 -3.17 9.94 8.92
C ALA A 36 -3.47 8.50 8.44
N ILE A 37 -3.21 7.49 9.29
CA ILE A 37 -3.55 6.09 8.98
C ILE A 37 -5.07 5.91 8.83
N LYS A 38 -5.87 6.51 9.72
CA LYS A 38 -7.34 6.46 9.66
C LYS A 38 -7.89 7.14 8.41
N ASP A 39 -7.34 8.31 8.05
CA ASP A 39 -7.75 9.04 6.84
C ASP A 39 -7.40 8.26 5.57
N GLU A 40 -6.20 7.68 5.50
CA GLU A 40 -5.78 6.83 4.38
C GLU A 40 -6.62 5.56 4.25
N ALA A 41 -6.92 4.89 5.36
CA ALA A 41 -7.77 3.70 5.36
C ALA A 41 -9.18 4.01 4.85
N ASN A 42 -9.80 5.10 5.32
CA ASN A 42 -11.12 5.50 4.86
C ASN A 42 -11.13 5.93 3.39
N ASP A 43 -10.12 6.66 2.93
CA ASP A 43 -10.02 7.04 1.52
C ASP A 43 -9.87 5.80 0.63
N PHE A 44 -9.06 4.81 1.05
CA PHE A 44 -8.91 3.55 0.35
C PHE A 44 -10.22 2.75 0.26
N LEU A 45 -10.96 2.62 1.37
CA LEU A 45 -12.27 1.93 1.37
C LEU A 45 -13.28 2.63 0.45
N ARG A 46 -13.25 3.97 0.37
CA ARG A 46 -14.09 4.71 -0.59
C ARG A 46 -13.69 4.43 -2.04
N GLN A 47 -12.39 4.29 -2.33
CA GLN A 47 -11.92 3.89 -3.66
C GLN A 47 -12.41 2.48 -4.02
N LEU A 48 -12.36 1.54 -3.07
CA LEU A 48 -12.90 0.19 -3.25
C LEU A 48 -14.40 0.18 -3.53
N ARG A 49 -15.17 1.04 -2.85
CA ARG A 49 -16.59 1.23 -3.14
C ARG A 49 -16.83 1.79 -4.54
N GLN A 50 -16.02 2.77 -4.97
CA GLN A 50 -16.10 3.35 -6.32
C GLN A 50 -15.76 2.35 -7.43
N ALA A 51 -14.91 1.37 -7.13
CA ALA A 51 -14.55 0.29 -8.02
C ALA A 51 -15.47 -0.95 -7.91
N ASP A 52 -16.58 -0.85 -7.17
CA ASP A 52 -17.54 -1.92 -6.90
C ASP A 52 -16.93 -3.20 -6.26
N VAL A 53 -15.75 -3.10 -5.64
CA VAL A 53 -15.18 -4.17 -4.81
C VAL A 53 -15.97 -4.30 -3.51
N ILE A 54 -16.35 -3.16 -2.92
CA ILE A 54 -17.38 -3.10 -1.88
C ILE A 54 -18.69 -2.78 -2.59
N THR A 55 -19.70 -3.65 -2.44
CA THR A 55 -20.89 -3.61 -3.32
C THR A 55 -21.94 -2.59 -2.89
N SER A 56 -21.91 -2.12 -1.65
CA SER A 56 -22.91 -1.19 -1.12
C SER A 56 -22.36 -0.22 -0.09
N ASP A 57 -23.04 0.92 0.06
CA ASP A 57 -22.68 1.96 1.02
C ASP A 57 -22.84 1.48 2.47
N HIS A 58 -23.79 0.57 2.72
CA HIS A 58 -23.93 -0.10 4.00
C HIS A 58 -22.70 -0.96 4.33
N GLN A 59 -22.22 -1.77 3.38
CA GLN A 59 -20.99 -2.55 3.57
C GLN A 59 -19.78 -1.65 3.77
N LEU A 60 -19.68 -0.53 3.03
CA LEU A 60 -18.62 0.47 3.23
C LEU A 60 -18.65 1.02 4.66
N ALA A 61 -19.83 1.39 5.18
CA ALA A 61 -19.97 1.92 6.52
C ALA A 61 -19.58 0.89 7.60
N CYS A 62 -20.05 -0.36 7.47
CA CYS A 62 -19.65 -1.44 8.37
C CYS A 62 -18.14 -1.68 8.33
N ARG A 63 -17.56 -1.84 7.13
CA ARG A 63 -16.14 -2.11 6.96
C ARG A 63 -15.26 -0.97 7.47
N SER A 64 -15.65 0.27 7.23
CA SER A 64 -14.98 1.46 7.78
C SER A 64 -14.97 1.46 9.30
N ALA A 65 -16.12 1.17 9.94
CA ALA A 65 -16.20 1.08 11.38
C ALA A 65 -15.31 -0.04 11.96
N ASP A 66 -15.25 -1.19 11.30
CA ASP A 66 -14.41 -2.31 11.73
C ASP A 66 -12.92 -2.01 11.60
N VAL A 67 -12.49 -1.44 10.47
CA VAL A 67 -11.09 -1.06 10.24
C VAL A 67 -10.65 0.02 11.22
N LEU A 68 -11.50 1.01 11.50
CA LEU A 68 -11.19 2.04 12.50
C LEU A 68 -11.01 1.47 13.90
N ARG A 69 -11.87 0.51 14.28
CA ARG A 69 -11.76 -0.21 15.56
C ARG A 69 -10.46 -1.01 15.65
N GLU A 70 -10.09 -1.69 14.57
CA GLU A 70 -8.84 -2.46 14.48
C GLU A 70 -7.60 -1.54 14.59
N ILE A 71 -7.60 -0.41 13.88
CA ILE A 71 -6.52 0.59 13.97
C ILE A 71 -6.38 1.09 15.41
N GLU A 72 -7.49 1.33 16.10
CA GLU A 72 -7.49 1.77 17.50
C GLU A 72 -6.93 0.70 18.45
N SER A 73 -7.28 -0.58 18.26
CA SER A 73 -6.69 -1.67 19.05
C SER A 73 -5.20 -1.88 18.78
N ASN A 74 -4.72 -1.46 17.60
CA ASN A 74 -3.35 -1.67 17.13
C ASN A 74 -2.41 -0.48 17.41
N ILE A 75 -2.86 0.52 18.18
CA ILE A 75 -2.03 1.68 18.52
C ILE A 75 -0.82 1.25 19.34
N VAL A 76 0.35 1.71 18.92
CA VAL A 76 1.63 1.46 19.57
C VAL A 76 2.43 2.76 19.63
N GLU A 77 3.21 2.92 20.71
CA GLU A 77 4.19 4.00 20.82
C GLU A 77 5.53 3.55 20.25
N VAL A 78 6.03 4.31 19.28
CA VAL A 78 7.34 4.04 18.67
C VAL A 78 8.28 5.19 18.98
N GLN A 79 9.46 4.86 19.50
CA GLN A 79 10.55 5.81 19.59
C GLN A 79 11.17 5.98 18.22
N ALA A 80 11.22 7.22 17.74
CA ALA A 80 11.89 7.55 16.50
C ALA A 80 13.38 7.16 16.59
N SER A 81 13.92 6.57 15.52
CA SER A 81 15.29 6.04 15.45
C SER A 81 16.41 7.07 15.67
N THR A 82 16.08 8.36 15.75
CA THR A 82 16.97 9.44 16.16
C THR A 82 16.71 9.82 17.61
N SER A 83 17.76 9.77 18.44
CA SER A 83 17.81 9.98 19.90
C SER A 83 17.30 11.34 20.44
N ARG A 84 16.61 12.15 19.63
CA ARG A 84 16.11 13.49 20.00
C ARG A 84 14.66 13.79 19.57
N SER A 85 13.94 12.84 18.98
CA SER A 85 12.55 13.06 18.57
C SER A 85 11.56 12.47 19.58
N PRO A 86 10.44 13.15 19.87
CA PRO A 86 9.44 12.66 20.82
C PRO A 86 8.86 11.32 20.36
N ALA A 87 8.38 10.52 21.32
CA ALA A 87 7.63 9.30 21.02
C ALA A 87 6.43 9.64 20.14
N VAL A 88 6.23 8.87 19.07
CA VAL A 88 5.11 9.06 18.14
C VAL A 88 4.18 7.87 18.27
N GLN A 89 2.89 8.15 18.47
CA GLN A 89 1.84 7.13 18.37
C GLN A 89 1.58 6.78 16.91
N THR A 90 1.69 5.51 16.61
CA THR A 90 1.38 4.91 15.32
C THR A 90 0.49 3.70 15.53
N ALA A 91 0.03 3.07 14.46
CA ALA A 91 -0.73 1.83 14.54
C ALA A 91 -0.06 0.75 13.71
N ARG A 92 -0.14 -0.51 14.18
CA ARG A 92 0.20 -1.65 13.32
C ARG A 92 -0.77 -1.69 12.12
N PRO A 93 -0.34 -2.25 10.97
CA PRO A 93 -1.22 -2.39 9.81
C PRO A 93 -2.54 -3.09 10.19
N TRP A 94 -3.65 -2.60 9.66
CA TRP A 94 -4.95 -3.29 9.74
C TRP A 94 -5.02 -4.37 8.66
N HIS A 95 -5.85 -5.39 8.87
CA HIS A 95 -5.91 -6.54 7.99
C HIS A 95 -6.88 -6.34 6.83
N GLN A 96 -6.32 -6.32 5.62
CA GLN A 96 -7.07 -6.28 4.36
C GLN A 96 -7.53 -7.68 3.94
N SER A 97 -8.74 -7.79 3.37
CA SER A 97 -9.16 -9.01 2.66
C SER A 97 -8.30 -9.24 1.42
N TYR A 98 -8.36 -10.44 0.85
CA TYR A 98 -7.63 -10.76 -0.37
C TYR A 98 -8.03 -9.84 -1.54
N GLU A 99 -9.32 -9.56 -1.69
CA GLU A 99 -9.87 -8.69 -2.74
C GLU A 99 -9.43 -7.24 -2.56
N GLU A 100 -9.46 -6.75 -1.31
CA GLU A 100 -8.96 -5.41 -0.96
C GLU A 100 -7.46 -5.31 -1.30
N LEU A 101 -6.66 -6.30 -0.90
CA LEU A 101 -5.23 -6.33 -1.16
C LEU A 101 -4.94 -6.39 -2.67
N GLN A 102 -5.59 -7.30 -3.39
CA GLN A 102 -5.42 -7.44 -4.84
C GLN A 102 -5.76 -6.14 -5.55
N HIS A 103 -6.89 -5.52 -5.22
CA HIS A 103 -7.28 -4.25 -5.81
C HIS A 103 -6.27 -3.13 -5.48
N GLY A 104 -5.82 -3.04 -4.22
CA GLY A 104 -4.84 -2.06 -3.79
C GLY A 104 -3.50 -2.16 -4.53
N VAL A 105 -2.99 -3.38 -4.73
CA VAL A 105 -1.72 -3.56 -5.45
C VAL A 105 -1.87 -3.27 -6.94
N ARG A 106 -3.02 -3.62 -7.54
CA ARG A 106 -3.35 -3.22 -8.92
C ARG A 106 -3.42 -1.71 -9.10
N LEU A 107 -4.06 -0.99 -8.17
CA LEU A 107 -4.08 0.48 -8.17
C LEU A 107 -2.68 1.07 -8.00
N ALA A 108 -1.84 0.47 -7.15
CA ALA A 108 -0.46 0.92 -6.99
C ALA A 108 0.33 0.81 -8.30
N TRP A 109 0.15 -0.26 -9.08
CA TRP A 109 0.76 -0.40 -10.40
C TRP A 109 0.16 0.56 -11.44
N LEU A 110 -1.18 0.67 -11.50
CA LEU A 110 -1.87 1.61 -12.39
C LEU A 110 -1.37 3.04 -12.21
N HIS A 111 -1.16 3.45 -10.96
CA HIS A 111 -0.72 4.79 -10.58
C HIS A 111 0.79 4.94 -10.46
N ALA A 112 1.59 3.93 -10.85
CA ALA A 112 3.04 4.03 -10.89
C ALA A 112 3.49 4.94 -12.05
N PRO A 113 3.93 6.20 -11.79
CA PRO A 113 4.10 7.20 -12.83
C PRO A 113 5.27 6.89 -13.79
N LYS A 114 6.18 6.01 -13.37
CA LYS A 114 7.37 5.60 -14.13
C LYS A 114 7.17 4.31 -14.91
N CYS A 115 6.03 3.62 -14.77
CA CYS A 115 5.75 2.39 -15.51
C CYS A 115 5.03 2.70 -16.83
N ILE A 116 5.63 2.29 -17.94
CA ILE A 116 4.99 2.39 -19.27
C ILE A 116 3.91 1.32 -19.46
N MET A 117 4.07 0.15 -18.84
CA MET A 117 3.16 -1.01 -18.97
C MET A 117 1.97 -0.97 -18.00
N ARG A 118 1.57 0.21 -17.54
CA ARG A 118 0.46 0.35 -16.57
C ARG A 118 -0.92 -0.02 -17.12
N SER A 119 -1.07 -0.23 -18.43
CA SER A 119 -2.30 -0.77 -19.03
C SER A 119 -2.59 -2.20 -18.54
N GLU A 120 -1.55 -2.96 -18.21
CA GLU A 120 -1.65 -4.36 -17.79
C GLU A 120 -2.01 -4.53 -16.31
N TYR A 121 -2.33 -3.44 -15.59
CA TYR A 121 -2.55 -3.50 -14.15
C TYR A 121 -3.63 -4.51 -13.73
N GLN A 122 -4.65 -4.76 -14.57
CA GLN A 122 -5.71 -5.72 -14.29
C GLN A 122 -5.26 -7.18 -14.34
N SER A 123 -4.22 -7.49 -15.12
CA SER A 123 -3.69 -8.86 -15.25
C SER A 123 -2.70 -9.21 -14.13
N LEU A 124 -2.34 -8.25 -13.26
CA LEU A 124 -1.46 -8.50 -12.13
C LEU A 124 -2.03 -9.59 -11.22
N ARG A 125 -1.25 -10.64 -11.04
CA ARG A 125 -1.52 -11.74 -10.11
C ARG A 125 -0.93 -11.42 -8.74
N LEU A 126 -1.72 -11.63 -7.69
CA LEU A 126 -1.30 -11.46 -6.31
C LEU A 126 -0.90 -12.81 -5.70
N PHE A 127 0.29 -12.88 -5.11
CA PHE A 127 0.70 -13.93 -4.20
C PHE A 127 0.58 -13.44 -2.75
N ASP A 128 -0.50 -13.80 -2.06
CA ASP A 128 -0.69 -13.38 -0.67
C ASP A 128 0.15 -14.21 0.31
N LEU A 129 1.37 -13.74 0.56
CA LEU A 129 2.36 -14.38 1.41
C LEU A 129 2.50 -13.71 2.79
N ARG A 130 1.47 -12.97 3.24
CA ARG A 130 1.51 -12.25 4.54
C ARG A 130 1.68 -13.17 5.76
N HIS A 131 1.46 -14.48 5.60
CA HIS A 131 1.61 -15.50 6.62
C HIS A 131 3.05 -16.06 6.73
N VAL A 132 3.96 -15.68 5.83
CA VAL A 132 5.35 -16.16 5.82
C VAL A 132 6.17 -15.39 6.85
N GLU A 133 6.75 -16.11 7.82
CA GLU A 133 7.43 -15.50 8.97
C GLU A 133 8.93 -15.84 9.06
N SER A 134 9.44 -16.75 8.21
CA SER A 134 10.84 -17.16 8.21
C SER A 134 11.55 -16.91 6.87
N SER A 135 12.85 -16.60 6.92
CA SER A 135 13.67 -16.38 5.72
C SER A 135 13.75 -17.62 4.82
N VAL A 136 13.69 -18.82 5.40
CA VAL A 136 13.68 -20.08 4.65
C VAL A 136 12.38 -20.24 3.87
N GLU A 137 11.23 -19.98 4.49
CA GLU A 137 9.94 -20.02 3.81
C GLU A 137 9.81 -18.91 2.76
N MET A 138 10.35 -17.72 3.03
CA MET A 138 10.44 -16.65 2.03
C MET A 138 11.21 -17.13 0.80
N GLY A 139 12.38 -17.75 0.99
CA GLY A 139 13.19 -18.27 -0.12
C GLY A 139 12.44 -19.31 -0.96
N LYS A 140 11.71 -20.23 -0.32
CA LYS A 140 10.87 -21.22 -1.02
C LYS A 140 9.75 -20.57 -1.81
N SER A 141 8.97 -19.69 -1.16
CA SER A 141 7.84 -19.00 -1.77
C SER A 141 8.26 -18.14 -2.97
N LEU A 142 9.45 -17.53 -2.91
CA LEU A 142 10.03 -16.78 -4.03
C LEU A 142 10.36 -17.69 -5.21
N LEU A 143 10.95 -18.87 -4.99
CA LEU A 143 11.28 -19.80 -6.07
C LEU A 143 10.01 -20.35 -6.74
N GLU A 144 8.98 -20.66 -5.95
CA GLU A 144 7.68 -21.10 -6.45
C GLU A 144 7.02 -19.99 -7.27
N GLY A 145 6.92 -18.78 -6.72
CA GLY A 145 6.35 -17.62 -7.41
C GLY A 145 7.11 -17.24 -8.69
N LEU A 146 8.44 -17.35 -8.71
CA LEU A 146 9.25 -17.12 -9.91
C LEU A 146 8.96 -18.15 -11.01
N THR A 147 8.80 -19.42 -10.63
CA THR A 147 8.46 -20.49 -11.59
C THR A 147 7.09 -20.25 -12.21
N GLU A 148 6.10 -19.90 -11.37
CA GLU A 148 4.76 -19.56 -11.83
C GLU A 148 4.71 -18.29 -12.68
N ALA A 149 5.45 -17.24 -12.31
CA ALA A 149 5.52 -16.00 -13.07
C ALA A 149 6.25 -16.18 -14.41
N PHE A 150 7.25 -17.07 -14.46
CA PHE A 150 7.97 -17.39 -15.70
C PHE A 150 7.08 -18.09 -16.72
N ASN A 151 6.17 -18.99 -16.27
CA ASN A 151 5.16 -19.65 -17.09
C ASN A 151 5.69 -20.08 -18.49
N HIS A 152 6.81 -20.82 -18.48
CA HIS A 152 7.47 -21.32 -19.69
C HIS A 152 7.83 -20.26 -20.75
N GLY A 153 8.07 -19.02 -20.33
CA GLY A 153 8.39 -17.88 -21.20
C GLY A 153 7.20 -16.96 -21.49
N ASP A 154 5.97 -17.37 -21.15
CA ASP A 154 4.77 -16.55 -21.26
C ASP A 154 4.51 -15.79 -19.94
N ILE A 155 5.34 -14.77 -19.71
CA ILE A 155 5.49 -14.10 -18.41
C ILE A 155 4.16 -13.57 -17.87
N ILE A 156 3.82 -13.97 -16.64
CA ILE A 156 2.65 -13.48 -15.91
C ILE A 156 3.09 -12.40 -14.91
N PRO A 157 2.66 -11.13 -15.07
CA PRO A 157 2.93 -10.09 -14.09
C PRO A 157 2.39 -10.50 -12.73
N SER A 158 3.28 -10.63 -11.75
CA SER A 158 2.94 -11.12 -10.42
C SER A 158 3.66 -10.33 -9.32
N VAL A 159 3.06 -10.29 -8.13
CA VAL A 159 3.55 -9.54 -6.95
C VAL A 159 3.26 -10.28 -5.66
#